data_AF-A0A1L9BUC3-F1
#
_entry.id   AF-A0A1L9BUC3-F1
#
_cell.length_a   1.000
_cell.length_b   1.000
_cell.length_c   1.000
_cell.angle_alpha   90.00
_cell.angle_beta   90.00
_cell.angle_gamma   90.00
#
_symmetry.space_group_name_H-M   'P 1'
#
loop_
_entity.id
_entity.type
_entity.pdbx_description
1 polymer ?
#
loop_
_entity_poly.entity_id
_entity_poly.type
_entity_poly.pdbx_seq_one_letter_code
_entity_poly.pdbx_strand_id
1 'polypeptide(L)' 'MTGPLDAHEATATQMVRLHGLATALYELAAESPLLQCTSPHANAILSLIVTIEAEAERTSSLHEAEWHAAQNMEDAA' A
#
# COMPACT_ATOMS: atom_id res chain seq x y z
N MET A 1 14.39 5.48 21.89
CA MET A 1 12.94 5.23 21.70
C MET A 1 12.53 6.13 20.55
N THR A 2 12.14 5.56 19.41
CA THR A 2 11.49 6.33 18.33
C THR A 2 10.13 6.76 18.84
N GLY A 3 9.81 8.04 18.70
CA GLY A 3 8.55 8.60 19.21
C GLY A 3 7.35 8.07 18.42
N PRO A 4 6.12 8.26 18.93
CA PRO A 4 4.89 7.90 18.21
C PRO A 4 4.80 8.56 16.83
N LEU A 5 5.34 9.79 16.69
CA LEU A 5 5.46 10.49 15.41
C LEU A 5 6.40 9.77 14.42
N ASP A 6 7.56 9.29 14.88
CA ASP A 6 8.53 8.57 14.05
C ASP A 6 7.95 7.24 13.52
N ALA A 7 7.16 6.54 14.35
CA ALA A 7 6.49 5.30 13.96
C ALA A 7 5.38 5.53 12.93
N HIS A 8 4.67 6.66 13.04
CA HIS A 8 3.67 7.09 12.07
C HIS A 8 4.32 7.41 10.72
N GLU A 9 5.36 8.24 10.70
CA GLU A 9 6.08 8.59 9.46
C GLU A 9 6.73 7.38 8.79
N ALA A 10 7.27 6.43 9.57
CA ALA A 10 7.82 5.19 9.04
C ALA A 10 6.74 4.35 8.33
N THR A 11 5.55 4.25 8.91
CA THR A 11 4.42 3.51 8.35
C THR A 11 3.89 4.20 7.08
N ALA A 12 3.71 5.52 7.12
CA ALA A 12 3.36 6.33 5.94
C ALA A 12 4.35 6.13 4.79
N THR A 13 5.66 6.17 5.08
CA THR A 13 6.72 5.96 4.08
C THR A 13 6.68 4.56 3.49
N GLN A 14 6.42 3.53 4.31
CA GLN A 14 6.31 2.14 3.87
C GLN A 14 5.13 1.95 2.90
N MET A 15 4.00 2.60 3.15
CA MET A 15 2.81 2.52 2.30
C MET A 15 3.02 3.18 0.93
N VAL A 16 3.65 4.36 0.90
CA VAL A 16 4.03 5.03 -0.37
C VAL A 16 4.94 4.12 -1.21
N ARG A 17 5.91 3.44 -0.57
CA ARG A 17 6.80 2.50 -1.26
C ARG A 17 6.06 1.29 -1.83
N LEU A 18 5.10 0.73 -1.10
CA LEU A 18 4.29 -0.40 -1.56
C LEU A 18 3.40 0.01 -2.74
N HIS A 19 2.79 1.19 -2.68
CA HIS A 19 1.97 1.71 -3.77
C HIS A 19 2.83 1.92 -5.04
N GLY A 20 3.98 2.58 -4.91
CA GLY A 20 4.90 2.76 -6.04
C GLY A 20 5.41 1.45 -6.64
N LEU A 21 5.64 0.43 -5.81
CA LEU A 21 6.02 -0.90 -6.28
C LEU A 21 4.89 -1.57 -7.07
N ALA A 22 3.65 -1.47 -6.59
CA ALA A 22 2.50 -2.05 -7.28
C ALA A 22 2.25 -1.37 -8.63
N THR A 23 2.32 -0.05 -8.69
CA THR A 23 2.22 0.72 -9.94
C THR A 23 3.32 0.32 -10.94
N ALA A 24 4.58 0.23 -10.50
CA ALA A 24 5.68 -0.18 -11.37
C ALA A 24 5.51 -1.62 -11.89
N LEU A 25 5.00 -2.53 -11.05
CA LEU A 25 4.68 -3.90 -11.47
C LEU A 25 3.53 -3.93 -12.48
N TYR A 26 2.52 -3.07 -12.32
CA TYR A 26 1.44 -2.92 -13.28
C TYR A 26 1.93 -2.43 -14.64
N GLU A 27 2.74 -1.37 -14.66
CA GLU A 27 3.32 -0.81 -15.89
C GLU A 27 4.19 -1.84 -16.62
N LEU A 28 5.08 -2.52 -15.89
CA LEU A 28 5.89 -3.62 -16.44
C LEU A 28 5.02 -4.77 -16.96
N ALA A 29 3.90 -5.07 -16.29
CA ALA A 29 2.97 -6.09 -16.74
C ALA A 29 2.23 -5.67 -18.02
N ALA A 30 1.82 -4.41 -18.12
CA ALA A 30 1.15 -3.86 -19.29
C ALA A 30 2.04 -3.87 -20.54
N GLU A 31 3.35 -3.71 -20.39
CA GLU A 31 4.31 -3.74 -21.50
C GLU A 31 4.77 -5.16 -21.89
N SER A 32 4.50 -6.18 -21.07
CA SER A 32 4.98 -7.54 -21.29
C SER A 32 4.02 -8.38 -22.15
N PRO A 33 4.40 -8.82 -23.37
CA PRO A 33 3.55 -9.67 -24.22
C PRO A 33 3.18 -11.00 -23.56
N LEU A 34 4.04 -11.48 -22.64
CA LEU A 34 3.81 -12.70 -21.85
C LEU A 34 2.77 -12.49 -20.73
N LEU A 35 2.51 -11.25 -20.32
CA LEU A 35 1.48 -10.92 -19.35
C LEU A 35 0.19 -10.43 -20.01
N GLN A 36 0.26 -10.05 -21.30
CA GLN A 36 -0.90 -9.80 -22.15
C GLN A 36 -1.56 -11.08 -22.67
N CYS A 37 -0.91 -12.24 -22.52
CA CYS A 37 -1.53 -13.51 -22.88
C CYS A 37 -2.46 -14.00 -21.75
N THR A 38 -3.57 -14.65 -22.10
CA THR A 38 -4.57 -15.18 -21.16
C THR A 38 -4.09 -16.43 -20.42
N SER A 39 -2.81 -16.47 -20.06
CA SER A 39 -2.25 -17.57 -19.27
C SER A 39 -2.69 -17.43 -17.80
N PRO A 40 -2.91 -18.55 -17.10
CA PRO A 40 -3.20 -18.52 -15.65
C PRO A 40 -2.13 -17.80 -14.82
N HIS A 41 -0.86 -17.87 -15.25
CA HIS A 41 0.26 -17.19 -14.57
C HIS A 41 0.19 -15.67 -14.72
N ALA A 42 -0.15 -15.17 -15.91
CA ALA A 42 -0.35 -13.75 -16.15
C ALA A 42 -1.50 -13.20 -15.30
N ASN A 43 -2.63 -13.91 -15.27
CA ASN A 43 -3.79 -13.55 -14.44
C ASN A 43 -3.46 -13.56 -12.94
N ALA A 44 -2.64 -14.50 -12.48
CA ALA A 44 -2.19 -14.55 -11.09
C ALA A 44 -1.30 -13.35 -10.73
N ILE A 45 -0.39 -12.96 -11.61
CA ILE A 45 0.48 -11.78 -11.41
C ILE A 45 -0.36 -10.50 -11.37
N LEU A 46 -1.30 -10.32 -12.30
CA LEU A 46 -2.21 -9.17 -12.30
C LEU A 46 -3.08 -9.13 -11.02
N SER A 47 -3.59 -10.28 -10.58
CA SER A 47 -4.37 -10.39 -9.34
C SER A 47 -3.54 -10.02 -8.10
N LEU A 48 -2.26 -10.40 -8.06
CA LEU A 48 -1.36 -10.04 -6.96
C LEU A 48 -1.11 -8.54 -6.92
N ILE A 49 -0.91 -7.90 -8.08
CA ILE A 49 -0.73 -6.44 -8.17
C ILE A 49 -1.96 -5.71 -7.59
N VAL A 50 -3.16 -6.07 -8.07
CA VAL A 50 -4.41 -5.48 -7.57
C VAL A 50 -4.60 -5.70 -6.07
N THR A 51 -4.21 -6.88 -5.56
CA THR A 51 -4.30 -7.19 -4.13
C THR A 51 -3.35 -6.32 -3.31
N ILE A 52 -2.12 -6.09 -3.79
CA ILE A 52 -1.14 -5.23 -3.12
C ILE A 52 -1.65 -3.78 -3.08
N GLU A 53 -2.21 -3.28 -4.18
CA GLU A 53 -2.80 -1.92 -4.22
C GLU A 53 -3.93 -1.78 -3.22
N ALA A 54 -4.89 -2.71 -3.22
CA ALA A 54 -6.03 -2.70 -2.31
C ALA A 54 -5.60 -2.79 -0.84
N GLU A 55 -4.58 -3.60 -0.53
CA GLU A 55 -4.09 -3.72 0.83
C GLU A 55 -3.29 -2.48 1.28
N ALA A 56 -2.54 -1.85 0.38
CA ALA A 56 -1.86 -0.59 0.66
C ALA A 56 -2.87 0.53 0.96
N GLU A 57 -3.94 0.64 0.17
CA GLU A 57 -5.00 1.64 0.37
C GLU A 57 -5.76 1.40 1.69
N ARG A 58 -6.08 0.14 2.00
CA ARG A 58 -6.69 -0.24 3.28
C ARG A 58 -5.78 0.09 4.46
N THR A 59 -4.50 -0.23 4.36
CA THR A 59 -3.51 0.06 5.41
C THR A 59 -3.38 1.58 5.61
N SER A 60 -3.37 2.36 4.54
CA SER A 60 -3.31 3.83 4.61
C SER A 60 -4.52 4.40 5.32
N SER A 61 -5.71 3.94 4.96
CA SER A 61 -6.97 4.38 5.57
C SER A 61 -7.02 4.05 7.07
N LEU A 62 -6.56 2.85 7.45
CA LEU A 62 -6.47 2.45 8.86
C LEU A 62 -5.46 3.28 9.62
N HIS A 63 -4.28 3.50 9.02
CA HIS A 63 -3.21 4.26 9.63
C HIS A 63 -3.62 5.71 9.94
N GLU A 64 -4.26 6.39 8.99
CA GLU A 64 -4.78 7.75 9.18
C GLU A 64 -5.88 7.79 10.23
N ALA A 65 -6.80 6.82 10.22
CA ALA A 65 -7.89 6.74 11.21
C ALA A 65 -7.35 6.53 12.63
N GLU A 66 -6.37 5.65 12.81
CA GLU A 66 -5.71 5.40 14.09
C GLU A 66 -4.95 6.62 14.59
N TRP A 67 -4.25 7.31 13.70
CA TRP A 67 -3.53 8.53 14.03
C TRP A 67 -4.47 9.65 14.51
N HIS A 68 -5.55 9.89 13.76
CA HIS A 68 -6.55 10.88 14.15
C HIS A 68 -7.24 10.51 15.47
N ALA A 69 -7.54 9.23 15.70
CA ALA A 69 -8.11 8.78 16.98
C ALA A 69 -7.15 9.02 18.15
N ALA A 70 -5.85 8.77 17.97
CA ALA A 70 -4.83 9.01 18.99
C ALA A 70 -4.72 10.51 19.35
N GLN A 71 -4.69 11.39 18.35
CA GLN A 71 -4.64 12.85 18.58
C GLN A 71 -5.86 13.37 19.35
N ASN A 72 -7.06 12.91 19.00
CA ASN A 72 -8.30 13.30 19.68
C ASN A 72 -8.35 12.86 21.16
N MET A 73 -7.65 11.78 21.52
CA MET A 73 -7.56 11.31 22.91
C MET A 73 -6.55 12.13 23.72
N GLU A 74 -5.47 12.61 23.10
CA GLU A 74 -4.50 13.50 23.74
C GLU A 74 -5.09 14.89 23.99
N ASP A 75 -5.89 15.43 23.06
CA ASP A 75 -6.55 16.74 23.21
C ASP A 75 -7.66 16.74 24.28
N ALA A 76 -8.19 15.56 24.64
CA ALA A 76 -9.27 15.40 25.62
C ALA A 76 -8.78 15.11 27.05
N ALA A 77 -7.47 14.92 27.25
CA ALA A 77 -6.82 14.55 28.51
C ALA A 77 -6.19 15.76 29.24
#